data_AF-A0AAV6Q2Z0-F1
#
_entry.id   AF-A0AAV6Q2Z0-F1
#
_cell.length_a   1.000
_cell.length_b   1.000
_cell.length_c   1.000
_cell.angle_alpha   90.00
_cell.angle_beta   90.00
_cell.angle_gamma   90.00
#
_symmetry.space_group_name_H-M   'P 1'
#
loop_
_entity.id
_entity.type
_entity.pdbx_description
1 polymer ?
#
loop_
_entity_poly.entity_id
_entity_poly.type
_entity_poly.pdbx_seq_one_letter_code
_entity_poly.pdbx_strand_id
1 'polypeptide(L)'
;MELPFLSLPSFPALPGEPPIPWSRWHDSFETFIAAAGLTDASDARRGAILIHSLGNEGQRIFRTLGPVQTYADCVALLTGHFAAPQSVIVRRIIFRRRRQKPGELVQH
;
A
#
# COMPACT_ATOMS: atom_id res chain seq x y z
N MET A 1 -21.71 24.28 8.73
CA MET A 1 -21.07 23.26 9.59
C MET A 1 -20.09 22.50 8.70
N GLU A 2 -18.84 22.92 8.66
CA GLU A 2 -17.79 22.16 7.97
C GLU A 2 -17.23 21.13 8.94
N LEU A 3 -17.41 19.85 8.62
CA LEU A 3 -16.75 18.78 9.36
C LEU A 3 -15.25 18.88 9.03
N PRO A 4 -14.35 18.84 10.03
CA PRO A 4 -12.92 18.90 9.77
C PRO A 4 -12.57 17.70 8.90
N PHE A 5 -12.08 18.00 7.69
CA PHE A 5 -11.63 17.01 6.74
C PHE A 5 -10.66 16.05 7.44
N LEU A 6 -11.14 14.86 7.79
CA LEU A 6 -10.29 13.69 7.99
C LEU A 6 -9.76 13.32 6.61
N SER A 7 -8.86 14.15 6.06
CA SER A 7 -8.16 13.82 4.83
C SER A 7 -7.22 12.68 5.18
N LEU A 8 -7.63 11.45 4.84
CA LEU A 8 -6.73 10.31 4.88
C LEU A 8 -5.46 10.69 4.09
N PRO A 9 -4.26 10.49 4.66
CA PRO A 9 -3.04 10.74 3.93
C PRO A 9 -3.01 9.83 2.70
N SER A 10 -2.87 10.44 1.53
CA SER A 10 -2.78 9.73 0.26
C SER A 10 -1.60 8.75 0.29
N PHE A 11 -1.85 7.47 -0.01
CA PHE A 11 -0.87 6.40 0.04
C PHE A 11 -0.94 5.55 -1.22
N PRO A 12 0.10 5.49 -2.07
CA PRO A 12 1.24 6.39 -2.27
C PRO A 12 0.92 7.48 -3.32
N ALA A 13 1.50 8.68 -3.20
CA ALA A 13 1.38 9.74 -4.21
C ALA A 13 2.36 9.59 -5.39
N LEU A 14 3.38 8.73 -5.23
CA LEU A 14 4.47 8.52 -6.19
C LEU A 14 4.81 7.03 -6.31
N PRO A 15 5.30 6.56 -7.46
CA PRO A 15 5.86 5.22 -7.59
C PRO A 15 7.01 5.02 -6.60
N GLY A 16 6.91 4.02 -5.72
CA GLY A 16 7.97 3.72 -4.75
C GLY A 16 7.45 3.27 -3.40
N GLU A 17 8.30 3.39 -2.39
CA GLU A 17 7.95 3.01 -1.02
C GLU A 17 6.95 4.03 -0.44
N PRO A 18 5.84 3.55 0.15
CA PRO A 18 4.91 4.45 0.78
C PRO A 18 5.54 5.23 1.93
N PRO A 19 5.13 6.50 2.16
CA PRO A 19 5.71 7.35 3.19
C PRO A 19 5.42 6.86 4.62
N ILE A 20 4.44 5.98 4.77
CA ILE A 20 4.00 5.40 6.04
C ILE A 20 4.03 3.87 5.88
N PRO A 21 4.37 3.07 6.90
CA PRO A 21 4.20 1.62 6.82
C PRO A 21 2.74 1.22 6.61
N TRP A 22 2.50 0.19 5.81
CA TRP A 22 1.15 -0.30 5.50
C TRP A 22 0.28 -0.54 6.75
N SER A 23 0.83 -1.20 7.77
CA SER A 23 0.09 -1.48 9.01
C SER A 23 -0.44 -0.21 9.66
N ARG A 24 0.41 0.80 9.83
CA ARG A 24 0.02 2.10 10.43
C ARG A 24 -1.02 2.83 9.57
N TRP A 25 -0.88 2.77 8.25
CA TRP A 25 -1.85 3.38 7.34
C TRP A 25 -3.21 2.67 7.41
N HIS A 26 -3.22 1.33 7.43
CA HIS A 26 -4.43 0.53 7.52
C HIS A 26 -5.15 0.73 8.87
N ASP A 27 -4.42 0.81 9.99
CA ASP A 27 -5.00 1.18 11.29
C ASP A 27 -5.70 2.55 11.26
N SER A 28 -5.10 3.52 10.56
CA SER A 28 -5.68 4.85 10.38
C SER A 28 -6.94 4.81 9.50
N PHE A 29 -6.94 3.94 8.48
CA PHE A 29 -8.11 3.69 7.66
C PHE A 29 -9.26 3.06 8.44
N GLU A 30 -8.99 2.06 9.29
CA GLU A 30 -10.00 1.45 10.16
C GLU A 30 -10.60 2.46 11.13
N THR A 31 -9.75 3.32 11.70
CA THR A 31 -10.18 4.44 12.55
C THR A 31 -11.09 5.41 11.80
N PHE A 32 -10.75 5.73 10.54
CA PHE A 32 -11.59 6.55 9.68
C PHE A 32 -12.96 5.91 9.41
N ILE A 33 -13.01 4.61 9.11
CA ILE A 33 -14.27 3.88 8.91
C ILE A 33 -15.14 3.94 10.17
N ALA A 34 -14.53 3.76 11.34
CA ALA A 34 -15.22 3.88 12.62
C ALA A 34 -15.76 5.29 12.85
N ALA A 35 -14.93 6.32 12.68
CA ALA A 35 -15.30 7.72 12.88
C ALA A 35 -16.37 8.21 11.89
N ALA A 36 -16.34 7.71 10.65
CA ALA A 36 -17.32 8.03 9.63
C ALA A 36 -18.66 7.28 9.78
N GLY A 37 -18.78 6.36 10.76
CA GLY A 37 -19.99 5.55 10.95
C GLY A 37 -20.21 4.54 9.82
N LEU A 38 -19.12 4.07 9.19
CA LEU A 38 -19.15 3.16 8.04
C LEU A 38 -18.82 1.71 8.42
N THR A 39 -18.86 1.38 9.72
CA THR A 39 -18.57 0.03 10.23
C THR A 39 -19.53 -1.02 9.70
N ASP A 40 -20.79 -0.64 9.52
CA ASP A 40 -21.88 -1.53 9.04
C ASP A 40 -22.04 -1.49 7.51
N ALA A 41 -21.10 -0.83 6.80
CA ALA A 41 -21.11 -0.82 5.34
C ALA A 41 -20.97 -2.24 4.79
N SER A 42 -21.64 -2.50 3.66
CA SER A 42 -21.47 -3.76 2.94
C SER A 42 -20.01 -3.98 2.59
N ASP A 43 -19.61 -5.25 2.53
CA ASP A 43 -18.23 -5.66 2.24
C ASP A 43 -17.72 -5.03 0.92
N ALA A 44 -18.54 -5.06 -0.13
CA ALA A 44 -18.26 -4.41 -1.40
C ALA A 44 -18.04 -2.89 -1.27
N ARG A 45 -18.83 -2.21 -0.44
CA ARG A 45 -18.70 -0.76 -0.21
C ARG A 45 -17.43 -0.45 0.58
N ARG A 46 -17.11 -1.24 1.61
CA ARG A 46 -15.89 -1.07 2.41
C ARG A 46 -14.64 -1.30 1.54
N GLY A 47 -14.66 -2.31 0.69
CA GLY A 47 -13.61 -2.58 -0.31
C GLY A 47 -13.43 -1.42 -1.29
N ALA A 48 -14.52 -0.88 -1.85
CA ALA A 48 -14.46 0.26 -2.75
C ALA A 48 -13.85 1.52 -2.07
N ILE A 49 -14.23 1.78 -0.82
CA ILE A 49 -13.70 2.92 -0.04
C ILE A 49 -12.20 2.72 0.26
N LEU A 50 -11.77 1.50 0.59
CA LEU A 50 -10.36 1.19 0.78
C LEU A 50 -9.56 1.47 -0.50
N ILE A 51 -9.99 0.90 -1.63
CA ILE A 51 -9.32 1.07 -2.93
C ILE A 51 -9.29 2.54 -3.34
N HIS A 52 -10.38 3.29 -3.10
CA HIS A 52 -10.42 4.72 -3.36
C HIS A 52 -9.39 5.48 -2.51
N SER A 53 -9.30 5.16 -1.22
CA SER A 53 -8.43 5.82 -0.24
C SER A 53 -6.93 5.62 -0.52
N LEU A 54 -6.56 4.59 -1.29
CA LEU A 54 -5.20 4.38 -1.79
C LEU A 54 -4.76 5.39 -2.87
N GLY A 55 -5.67 6.19 -3.43
CA GLY A 55 -5.32 7.09 -4.53
C GLY A 55 -4.78 6.39 -5.77
N ASN A 56 -4.23 7.16 -6.71
CA ASN A 56 -3.93 6.67 -8.06
C ASN A 56 -2.87 5.57 -8.12
N GLU A 57 -1.75 5.71 -7.41
CA GLU A 57 -0.68 4.71 -7.48
C GLU A 57 -1.06 3.42 -6.75
N GLY A 58 -1.72 3.52 -5.60
CA GLY A 58 -2.18 2.34 -4.89
C GLY A 58 -3.30 1.60 -5.63
N GLN A 59 -4.17 2.31 -6.35
CA GLN A 59 -5.11 1.69 -7.29
C GLN A 59 -4.40 1.03 -8.49
N ARG A 60 -3.32 1.64 -9.00
CA ARG A 60 -2.52 1.03 -10.08
C ARG A 60 -1.91 -0.29 -9.61
N ILE A 61 -1.33 -0.31 -8.41
CA ILE A 61 -0.81 -1.52 -7.76
C ILE A 61 -1.92 -2.55 -7.61
N PHE A 62 -3.06 -2.17 -7.02
CA PHE A 62 -4.18 -3.08 -6.83
C PHE A 62 -4.66 -3.73 -8.13
N ARG A 63 -4.76 -2.97 -9.24
CA ARG A 63 -5.10 -3.51 -10.56
C ARG A 63 -4.11 -4.57 -11.07
N THR A 64 -2.84 -4.52 -10.66
CA THR A 64 -1.84 -5.54 -11.01
C THR A 64 -1.93 -6.80 -10.16
N LEU A 65 -2.52 -6.72 -8.97
CA LEU A 65 -2.63 -7.85 -8.03
C LEU A 65 -3.82 -8.77 -8.35
N GLY A 66 -4.81 -8.30 -9.10
CA GLY A 66 -5.96 -9.07 -9.57
C GLY A 66 -7.27 -8.79 -8.81
N PRO A 67 -8.39 -9.40 -9.23
CA PRO A 67 -9.68 -9.20 -8.59
C PRO A 67 -9.75 -9.89 -7.22
N VAL A 68 -10.50 -9.28 -6.29
CA VAL A 68 -10.78 -9.82 -4.95
C VAL A 68 -12.29 -9.83 -4.72
N GLN A 69 -12.76 -10.82 -3.97
CA GLN A 69 -14.19 -11.02 -3.72
C GLN A 69 -14.65 -10.40 -2.41
N THR A 70 -13.78 -10.39 -1.39
CA THR A 70 -14.10 -9.84 -0.08
C THR A 70 -13.17 -8.71 0.35
N TYR A 71 -13.61 -7.88 1.29
CA TYR A 71 -12.79 -6.88 1.95
C TYR A 71 -11.57 -7.51 2.62
N ALA A 72 -11.76 -8.64 3.30
CA ALA A 72 -10.68 -9.36 3.97
C ALA A 72 -9.61 -9.83 2.97
N ASP A 73 -10.03 -10.38 1.82
CA ASP A 73 -9.10 -10.79 0.75
C ASP A 73 -8.34 -9.58 0.19
N CYS A 74 -9.02 -8.44 0.01
CA CYS A 74 -8.41 -7.19 -0.43
C CYS A 74 -7.31 -6.74 0.53
N VAL A 75 -7.60 -6.70 1.83
CA VAL A 75 -6.64 -6.33 2.87
C VAL A 75 -5.48 -7.33 2.90
N ALA A 76 -5.74 -8.64 2.82
CA ALA A 76 -4.70 -9.66 2.82
C ALA A 76 -3.76 -9.53 1.61
N LEU A 77 -4.31 -9.28 0.42
CA LEU A 77 -3.55 -9.11 -0.81
C LEU A 77 -2.67 -7.86 -0.76
N LEU A 78 -3.22 -6.72 -0.32
CA LEU A 78 -2.48 -5.47 -0.13
C LEU A 78 -1.43 -5.60 0.97
N THR A 79 -1.77 -6.27 2.08
CA THR A 79 -0.82 -6.57 3.16
C THR A 79 0.33 -7.41 2.63
N GLY A 80 0.08 -8.48 1.87
CA GLY A 80 1.15 -9.28 1.26
C GLY A 80 2.06 -8.48 0.34
N HIS A 81 1.48 -7.59 -0.48
CA HIS A 81 2.25 -6.74 -1.37
C HIS A 81 3.11 -5.71 -0.63
N PHE A 82 2.57 -5.07 0.41
CA PHE A 82 3.25 -4.02 1.16
C PHE A 82 4.02 -4.50 2.40
N ALA A 83 3.89 -5.76 2.81
CA ALA A 83 4.63 -6.35 3.93
C ALA A 83 6.10 -6.61 3.60
N ALA A 84 6.44 -6.74 2.32
CA ALA A 84 7.84 -6.85 1.91
C ALA A 84 8.58 -5.54 2.20
N PRO A 85 9.80 -5.57 2.79
CA PRO A 85 10.59 -4.35 2.95
C PRO A 85 11.04 -3.88 1.57
N GLN A 86 10.25 -3.01 0.95
CA GLN A 86 10.68 -2.19 -0.18
C GLN A 86 11.51 -1.00 0.28
N SER A 87 12.29 -1.15 1.36
CA SER A 87 13.20 -0.09 1.74
C SER A 87 14.24 0.10 0.66
N VAL A 88 14.00 1.12 -0.16
CA VAL A 88 14.91 1.55 -1.23
C VAL A 88 16.28 1.80 -0.62
N ILE A 89 16.32 2.27 0.63
CA ILE A 89 17.54 2.42 1.43
C ILE A 89 18.24 1.07 1.63
N VAL A 90 17.55 0.01 2.08
CA VAL A 90 18.17 -1.32 2.26
C VAL A 90 18.60 -1.91 0.92
N ARG A 91 17.77 -1.83 -0.12
CA ARG A 91 18.15 -2.26 -1.47
C ARG A 91 19.38 -1.51 -1.98
N ARG A 92 19.48 -0.20 -1.73
CA ARG A 92 20.63 0.63 -2.09
C ARG A 92 21.88 0.28 -1.29
N ILE A 93 21.74 -0.03 0.01
CA ILE A 93 22.84 -0.52 0.85
C ILE A 93 23.34 -1.87 0.32
N ILE A 94 22.43 -2.81 0.06
CA ILE A 94 22.76 -4.12 -0.51
C ILE A 94 23.47 -3.95 -1.85
N PHE A 95 22.93 -3.13 -2.76
CA PHE A 95 23.53 -2.86 -4.07
C PHE A 95 24.94 -2.27 -3.94
N ARG A 96 25.15 -1.27 -3.07
CA ARG A 96 26.48 -0.68 -2.80
C ARG A 96 27.48 -1.69 -2.22
N ARG A 97 27.00 -2.74 -1.56
CA ARG A 97 27.82 -3.83 -1.00
C ARG A 97 28.12 -4.93 -2.02
N ARG A 98 27.45 -4.96 -3.18
CA ARG A 98 27.76 -5.96 -4.23
C ARG A 98 29.12 -5.64 -4.86
N ARG A 99 29.90 -6.69 -5.08
CA ARG A 99 31.14 -6.68 -5.86
C ARG A 99 31.01 -7.77 -6.90
N GLN A 100 31.50 -7.49 -8.11
CA GLN A 100 31.62 -8.49 -9.15
C GLN A 100 32.52 -9.62 -8.64
N LYS A 101 32.07 -10.86 -8.79
CA LYS A 101 32.88 -12.02 -8.38
C LYS A 101 34.00 -12.25 -9.40
N PRO A 102 35.14 -12.81 -8.99
CA PRO A 102 36.16 -13.27 -9.94
C PRO A 102 35.53 -14.24 -10.95
N GLY A 103 35.63 -13.93 -12.25
CA GLY A 103 35.07 -14.76 -13.33
C GLY A 103 33.61 -14.44 -13.72
N GLU A 104 32.94 -13.49 -13.08
CA GLU A 104 31.62 -13.02 -13.52
C GLU A 104 31.78 -12.15 -14.77
N LEU A 105 31.16 -12.55 -15.89
CA LEU A 105 31.26 -11.82 -17.17
C LEU A 105 30.35 -10.60 -17.19
N VAL A 106 30.83 -9.50 -17.77
CA VAL A 106 29.98 -8.35 -18.10
C VAL A 106 29.35 -8.63 -19.46
N GLN A 107 28.03 -8.70 -19.51
CA GLN A 107 27.31 -8.80 -20.78
C GLN A 107 27.36 -7.43 -21.49
N HIS A 108 27.78 -7.44 -22.76
CA HIS A 108 27.79 -6.28 -23.66
C HIS A 108 26.50 -6.21 -24.47
#